data_AF-A0A015N8P1-F1
#
_entry.id   AF-A0A015N8P1-F1
#
_cell.length_a   1.000
_cell.length_b   1.000
_cell.length_c   1.000
_cell.angle_alpha   90.00
_cell.angle_beta   90.00
_cell.angle_gamma   90.00
#
_symmetry.space_group_name_H-M   'P 1'
#
loop_
_entity.id
_entity.type
_entity.pdbx_description
1 polymer ?
#
loop_
_entity_poly.entity_id
_entity_poly.type
_entity_poly.pdbx_seq_one_letter_code
_entity_poly.pdbx_strand_id
1 'polypeptide(L)'
;MIYDQDLTWRIFHIFGHLCMWEEFVCLYIIVLDCDLEPNIIDVEQEIENIKGFIKQFSIGLNTEITNISYWIGIIDRYWDSRTQFNETELAAVKAIVNKRLDTDYFRNLNELINYLKQMTKFQIKTLRHIFMTRLYGYSHFASYLSIFHHQQDDTNKSDEDIEKIVYEGTMAKQEAETKLENHNYLNDLNERINNLQKDNDELTSKLKVAQIQLEDNEYKIGILETEINLLQEQRNFNNVRIGDVTDVEWRDDDENNSTQLVKDIKKLNRALNKITEVKRNVKEIKKETVTELFSSLGCNTTIKDKQMKLVLVAALQQKLIRCIIDNAKYYFEHANTGISQVQNISVDNLEAAILFKTEDLIKLTTRFEDTYSVTGENSRTLPTTLRKQCYAALGNRANHPFINELAKNLISEMNKYRILDSDEKNKNLKKR
;
A
#
# COMPACT_ATOMS: atom_id res chain seq x y z
N MET A 1 18.82 20.45 9.55
CA MET A 1 17.45 19.90 9.52
C MET A 1 16.97 19.84 10.94
N ILE A 2 15.77 20.38 11.15
CA ILE A 2 15.15 20.69 12.45
C ILE A 2 14.98 19.39 13.24
N TYR A 3 15.56 19.31 14.43
CA TYR A 3 15.13 18.35 15.44
C TYR A 3 13.67 18.70 15.75
N ASP A 4 12.75 17.85 15.31
CA ASP A 4 11.36 17.91 15.72
C ASP A 4 11.36 17.68 17.23
N GLN A 5 11.16 18.75 18.00
CA GLN A 5 11.03 18.65 19.44
C GLN A 5 9.70 17.92 19.67
N ASP A 6 9.76 16.67 20.11
CA ASP A 6 8.59 15.98 20.62
C ASP A 6 8.10 16.75 21.86
N LEU A 7 7.13 17.65 21.64
CA LEU A 7 6.53 18.51 22.66
C LEU A 7 5.37 17.82 23.38
N THR A 8 5.09 16.53 23.10
CA THR A 8 3.98 15.80 23.71
C THR A 8 4.07 15.70 25.23
N TRP A 9 5.28 15.76 25.82
CA TRP A 9 5.46 15.80 27.27
C TRP A 9 4.86 17.06 27.93
N ARG A 10 4.62 18.15 27.17
CA ARG A 10 3.97 19.35 27.69
C ARG A 10 2.53 19.10 28.14
N ILE A 11 1.93 17.98 27.70
CA ILE A 11 0.61 17.54 28.17
C ILE A 11 0.58 17.32 29.70
N PHE A 12 1.70 16.92 30.30
CA PHE A 12 1.77 16.68 31.74
C PHE A 12 1.70 17.98 32.57
N HIS A 13 2.11 19.12 32.01
CA HIS A 13 1.89 20.42 32.65
C HIS A 13 0.41 20.77 32.73
N ILE A 14 -0.39 20.32 31.76
CA ILE A 14 -1.83 20.51 31.74
C ILE A 14 -2.49 19.68 32.86
N PHE A 15 -1.97 18.48 33.14
CA PHE A 15 -2.52 17.60 34.18
C PHE A 15 -2.14 17.97 35.62
N GLY A 16 -1.10 18.79 35.81
CA GLY A 16 -0.63 19.19 37.15
C GLY A 16 -1.64 20.02 37.95
N HIS A 17 -2.67 20.56 37.29
CA HIS A 17 -3.70 21.42 37.89
C HIS A 17 -5.01 20.68 38.19
N LEU A 18 -5.06 19.37 38.00
CA LEU A 18 -6.23 18.54 38.26
C LEU A 18 -6.37 18.26 39.75
N CYS A 19 -7.53 18.57 40.31
CA CYS A 19 -7.79 18.41 41.73
C CYS A 19 -8.88 17.38 42.01
N MET A 20 -9.72 17.07 41.02
CA MET A 20 -10.95 16.30 41.22
C MET A 20 -10.96 15.02 40.36
N TRP A 21 -11.50 13.93 40.91
CA TRP A 21 -11.53 12.63 40.25
C TRP A 21 -12.35 12.65 38.94
N GLU A 22 -13.39 13.49 38.88
CA GLU A 22 -14.25 13.67 37.71
C GLU A 22 -13.46 14.15 36.48
N GLU A 23 -12.41 14.93 36.71
CA GLU A 23 -11.58 15.49 35.64
C GLU A 23 -10.74 14.39 34.98
N PHE A 24 -10.28 13.41 35.75
CA PHE A 24 -9.59 12.23 35.22
C PHE A 24 -10.53 11.33 34.40
N VAL A 25 -11.82 11.25 34.77
CA VAL A 25 -12.85 10.58 33.94
C VAL A 25 -13.04 11.33 32.62
N CYS A 26 -13.15 12.65 32.67
CA CYS A 26 -13.26 13.49 31.47
C CYS A 26 -12.05 13.35 30.54
N LEU A 27 -10.84 13.34 31.10
CA LEU A 27 -9.61 13.16 30.34
C LEU A 27 -9.49 11.77 29.72
N TYR A 28 -9.90 10.72 30.45
CA TYR A 28 -9.99 9.38 29.88
C TYR A 28 -10.88 9.37 28.64
N ILE A 29 -12.08 9.99 28.71
CA ILE A 29 -13.01 10.09 27.58
C ILE A 29 -12.40 10.86 26.40
N ILE A 30 -11.73 11.99 26.62
CA ILE A 30 -11.08 12.76 25.53
C ILE A 30 -9.94 11.98 24.88
N VAL A 31 -9.12 11.30 25.68
CA VAL A 31 -8.01 10.50 25.15
C VAL A 31 -8.54 9.29 24.38
N LEU A 32 -9.58 8.63 24.87
CA LEU A 32 -10.25 7.56 24.16
C LEU A 32 -10.90 8.06 22.86
N ASP A 33 -11.41 9.29 22.83
CA ASP A 33 -11.99 9.87 21.63
C ASP A 33 -10.96 10.05 20.51
N CYS A 34 -9.72 10.34 20.87
CA CYS A 34 -8.60 10.47 19.94
C CYS A 34 -8.01 9.12 19.49
N ASP A 35 -8.42 8.01 20.10
CA ASP A 35 -8.10 6.66 19.61
C ASP A 35 -9.07 6.27 18.49
N LEU A 36 -8.62 6.33 17.24
CA LEU A 36 -9.47 6.07 16.06
C LEU A 36 -9.88 4.60 15.96
N GLU A 37 -9.07 3.67 16.47
CA GLU A 37 -9.31 2.22 16.40
C GLU A 37 -8.93 1.53 17.73
N PRO A 38 -9.68 1.79 18.81
CA PRO A 38 -9.43 1.17 20.10
C PRO A 38 -9.80 -0.32 20.04
N ASN A 39 -9.04 -1.15 20.77
CA ASN A 39 -9.47 -2.52 21.02
C ASN A 39 -10.72 -2.48 21.93
N ILE A 40 -11.86 -2.91 21.39
CA ILE A 40 -13.16 -2.85 22.04
C ILE A 40 -13.14 -3.61 23.38
N ILE A 41 -12.55 -4.80 23.43
CA ILE A 41 -12.51 -5.64 24.63
C ILE A 41 -11.67 -4.97 25.73
N ASP A 42 -10.51 -4.42 25.36
CA ASP A 42 -9.64 -3.71 26.30
C ASP A 42 -10.38 -2.50 26.90
N VAL A 43 -11.09 -1.73 26.05
CA VAL A 43 -11.78 -0.52 26.49
C VAL A 43 -13.03 -0.83 27.31
N GLU A 44 -13.80 -1.86 26.98
CA GLU A 44 -14.92 -2.33 27.81
C GLU A 44 -14.44 -2.67 29.22
N GLN A 45 -13.33 -3.39 29.34
CA GLN A 45 -12.75 -3.72 30.63
C GLN A 45 -12.24 -2.47 31.38
N GLU A 46 -11.60 -1.54 30.67
CA GLU A 46 -11.18 -0.25 31.25
C GLU A 46 -12.38 0.54 31.78
N ILE A 47 -13.47 0.62 31.01
CA ILE A 47 -14.70 1.32 31.38
C ILE A 47 -15.37 0.68 32.61
N GLU A 48 -15.47 -0.65 32.66
CA GLU A 48 -16.01 -1.33 33.83
C GLU A 48 -15.15 -1.11 35.08
N ASN A 49 -13.82 -1.08 34.91
CA ASN A 49 -12.90 -0.73 36.00
C ASN A 49 -13.13 0.71 36.49
N ILE A 50 -13.29 1.70 35.59
CA ILE A 50 -13.61 3.09 35.97
C ILE A 50 -14.91 3.15 36.76
N LYS A 51 -15.97 2.50 36.27
CA LYS A 51 -17.25 2.45 36.98
C LYS A 51 -17.08 1.82 38.37
N GLY A 52 -16.27 0.77 38.47
CA GLY A 52 -15.88 0.16 39.74
C GLY A 52 -15.22 1.15 40.70
N PHE A 53 -14.23 1.89 40.23
CA PHE A 53 -13.53 2.91 41.03
C PHE A 53 -14.47 4.04 41.48
N ILE A 54 -15.35 4.52 40.59
CA ILE A 54 -16.32 5.57 40.93
C ILE A 54 -17.30 5.09 42.01
N LYS A 55 -17.76 3.84 41.95
CA LYS A 55 -18.62 3.24 42.99
C LYS A 55 -17.93 3.14 44.36
N GLN A 56 -16.61 2.99 44.41
CA GLN A 56 -15.87 2.97 45.67
C GLN A 56 -15.79 4.36 46.32
N PHE A 57 -15.91 5.45 45.54
CA PHE A 57 -15.96 6.80 46.10
C PHE A 57 -17.16 7.02 47.03
N SER A 58 -18.32 6.39 46.73
CA SER A 58 -19.51 6.46 47.60
C SER A 58 -19.33 5.80 48.97
N ILE A 59 -18.40 4.87 49.11
CA ILE A 59 -18.20 4.12 50.35
C ILE A 59 -17.32 4.92 51.33
N GLY A 60 -16.38 5.71 50.80
CA GLY A 60 -15.36 6.42 51.57
C GLY A 60 -15.67 7.85 51.97
N LEU A 61 -16.46 8.55 51.15
CA LEU A 61 -16.69 9.97 51.29
C LEU A 61 -18.14 10.16 51.74
N ASN A 62 -18.35 10.26 53.05
CA ASN A 62 -19.65 10.53 53.69
C ASN A 62 -20.24 11.92 53.35
N THR A 63 -19.72 12.61 52.34
CA THR A 63 -20.26 13.86 51.83
C THR A 63 -21.15 13.56 50.63
N GLU A 64 -22.22 14.33 50.46
CA GLU A 64 -23.21 14.22 49.39
C GLU A 64 -22.57 14.25 47.99
N ILE A 65 -21.99 13.14 47.50
CA ILE A 65 -21.55 13.04 46.11
C ILE A 65 -22.80 12.73 45.28
N THR A 66 -23.59 13.77 45.02
CA THR A 66 -24.81 13.77 44.20
C THR A 66 -24.55 13.39 42.73
N ASN A 67 -23.34 12.97 42.37
CA ASN A 67 -22.86 12.92 41.00
C ASN A 67 -22.28 11.55 40.56
N ILE A 68 -22.24 10.51 41.40
CA ILE A 68 -21.70 9.19 40.99
C ILE A 68 -22.53 8.56 39.87
N SER A 69 -23.84 8.42 40.08
CA SER A 69 -24.77 7.88 39.09
C SER A 69 -24.79 8.73 37.81
N TYR A 70 -24.59 10.05 37.95
CA TYR A 70 -24.45 10.96 36.82
C TYR A 70 -23.20 10.64 35.99
N TRP A 71 -22.03 10.52 36.61
CA TRP A 71 -20.78 10.24 35.88
C TRP A 71 -20.71 8.83 35.30
N ILE A 72 -21.27 7.83 35.99
CA ILE A 72 -21.46 6.49 35.41
C ILE A 72 -22.35 6.59 34.16
N GLY A 73 -23.48 7.31 34.26
CA GLY A 73 -24.35 7.55 33.11
C GLY A 73 -23.68 8.32 31.97
N ILE A 74 -22.76 9.25 32.25
CA ILE A 74 -21.97 9.93 31.22
C ILE A 74 -21.02 8.95 30.50
N ILE A 75 -20.38 8.04 31.24
CA ILE A 75 -19.49 7.02 30.66
C ILE A 75 -20.28 6.04 29.79
N ASP A 76 -21.44 5.56 30.29
CA ASP A 76 -22.34 4.68 29.53
C ASP A 76 -22.81 5.35 28.24
N ARG A 77 -23.37 6.56 28.36
CA ARG A 77 -23.83 7.34 27.20
C ARG A 77 -22.72 7.59 26.18
N TYR A 78 -21.49 7.87 26.63
CA TYR A 78 -20.35 8.03 25.73
C TYR A 78 -20.05 6.73 24.96
N TRP A 79 -19.89 5.62 25.69
CA TRP A 79 -19.48 4.35 25.11
C TRP A 79 -20.54 3.74 24.20
N ASP A 80 -21.81 3.77 24.64
CA ASP A 80 -22.95 3.31 23.85
C ASP A 80 -23.08 4.14 22.57
N SER A 81 -22.90 5.46 22.66
CA SER A 81 -22.98 6.33 21.47
C SER A 81 -21.82 6.11 20.50
N ARG A 82 -20.62 5.81 21.02
CA ARG A 82 -19.44 5.50 20.18
C ARG A 82 -19.61 4.15 19.48
N THR A 83 -20.10 3.13 20.18
CA THR A 83 -20.30 1.78 19.63
C THR A 83 -21.49 1.68 18.69
N GLN A 84 -22.56 2.45 18.95
CA GLN A 84 -23.76 2.51 18.11
C GLN A 84 -23.69 3.59 17.00
N PHE A 85 -22.56 4.29 16.87
CA PHE A 85 -22.35 5.37 15.91
C PHE A 85 -23.41 6.50 16.01
N ASN A 86 -23.89 6.81 17.21
CA ASN A 86 -24.83 7.90 17.46
C ASN A 86 -24.09 9.24 17.62
N GLU A 87 -23.85 9.92 16.50
CA GLU A 87 -23.09 11.18 16.46
C GLU A 87 -23.73 12.32 17.28
N THR A 88 -25.07 12.36 17.37
CA THR A 88 -25.79 13.42 18.09
C THR A 88 -25.58 13.30 19.59
N GLU A 89 -25.74 12.09 20.12
CA GLU A 89 -25.55 11.81 21.54
C GLU A 89 -24.06 11.89 21.91
N LEU A 90 -23.17 11.41 21.04
CA LEU A 90 -21.74 11.54 21.19
C LEU A 90 -21.30 13.02 21.29
N ALA A 91 -21.85 13.90 20.43
CA ALA A 91 -21.59 15.34 20.51
C ALA A 91 -22.14 15.97 21.80
N ALA A 92 -23.32 15.53 22.26
CA ALA A 92 -23.90 16.00 23.51
C ALA A 92 -23.05 15.62 24.73
N VAL A 93 -22.55 14.38 24.78
CA VAL A 93 -21.65 13.92 25.86
C VAL A 93 -20.31 14.66 25.81
N LYS A 94 -19.73 14.86 24.61
CA LYS A 94 -18.51 15.66 24.44
C LYS A 94 -18.67 17.11 24.93
N ALA A 95 -19.83 17.72 24.72
CA ALA A 95 -20.10 19.07 25.24
C ALA A 95 -20.09 19.12 26.78
N ILE A 96 -20.60 18.07 27.45
CA ILE A 96 -20.56 17.94 28.92
C ILE A 96 -19.12 17.79 29.41
N VAL A 97 -18.35 16.90 28.79
CA VAL A 97 -16.94 16.64 29.10
C VAL A 97 -16.09 17.90 28.90
N ASN A 98 -16.26 18.57 27.76
CA ASN A 98 -15.54 19.81 27.45
C ASN A 98 -15.90 20.92 28.44
N LYS A 99 -17.18 21.11 28.77
CA LYS A 99 -17.60 22.12 29.75
C LYS A 99 -17.00 21.90 31.13
N ARG A 100 -16.83 20.64 31.55
CA ARG A 100 -16.20 20.31 32.84
C ARG A 100 -14.70 20.65 32.83
N LEU A 101 -14.03 20.36 31.72
CA LEU A 101 -12.60 20.63 31.58
C LEU A 101 -12.30 22.10 31.31
N ASP A 102 -13.18 22.85 30.64
CA ASP A 102 -13.08 24.30 30.34
C ASP A 102 -13.25 25.22 31.58
N THR A 103 -13.07 24.68 32.78
CA THR A 103 -12.97 25.46 34.02
C THR A 103 -11.60 26.15 34.09
N ASP A 104 -11.40 27.12 35.00
CA ASP A 104 -10.23 28.05 35.08
C ASP A 104 -8.82 27.41 34.98
N TYR A 105 -8.73 26.09 35.06
CA TYR A 105 -7.52 25.27 35.01
C TYR A 105 -7.07 24.87 33.59
N PHE A 106 -7.96 24.75 32.59
CA PHE A 106 -7.60 24.43 31.20
C PHE A 106 -7.87 25.60 30.25
N ARG A 107 -6.99 26.61 30.23
CA ARG A 107 -7.09 27.70 29.24
C ARG A 107 -7.00 27.24 27.77
N ASN A 108 -6.53 26.02 27.52
CA ASN A 108 -6.14 25.55 26.19
C ASN A 108 -6.62 24.10 25.90
N LEU A 109 -7.92 23.79 26.12
CA LEU A 109 -8.49 22.48 25.77
C LEU A 109 -8.27 22.11 24.29
N ASN A 110 -8.35 23.08 23.39
CA ASN A 110 -8.06 22.87 21.96
C ASN A 110 -6.60 22.48 21.70
N GLU A 111 -5.67 23.00 22.50
CA GLU A 111 -4.25 22.64 22.40
C GLU A 111 -4.04 21.20 22.88
N LEU A 112 -4.69 20.80 23.98
CA LEU A 112 -4.71 19.41 24.46
C LEU A 112 -5.20 18.45 23.37
N ILE A 113 -6.34 18.73 22.75
CA ILE A 113 -6.90 17.89 21.68
C ILE A 113 -5.93 17.82 20.50
N ASN A 114 -5.29 18.93 20.14
CA ASN A 114 -4.28 18.94 19.07
C ASN A 114 -3.06 18.10 19.40
N TYR A 115 -2.57 18.13 20.64
CA TYR A 115 -1.47 17.26 21.08
C TYR A 115 -1.87 15.78 21.05
N LEU A 116 -3.06 15.45 21.54
CA LEU A 116 -3.56 14.07 21.54
C LEU A 116 -3.71 13.52 20.13
N LYS A 117 -4.15 14.34 19.15
CA LYS A 117 -4.23 13.93 17.75
C LYS A 117 -2.86 13.64 17.10
N GLN A 118 -1.77 14.18 17.66
CA GLN A 118 -0.41 13.96 17.17
C GLN A 118 0.28 12.77 17.85
N MET A 119 -0.34 12.18 18.88
CA MET A 119 0.23 11.07 19.63
C MET A 119 0.11 9.73 18.91
N THR A 120 1.11 8.90 19.11
CA THR A 120 1.09 7.49 18.71
C THR A 120 0.04 6.69 19.49
N LYS A 121 -0.41 5.57 18.92
CA LYS A 121 -1.33 4.63 19.59
C LYS A 121 -0.81 4.17 20.95
N PHE A 122 0.49 3.95 21.06
CA PHE A 122 1.15 3.59 22.31
C PHE A 122 1.05 4.72 23.37
N GLN A 123 1.31 5.97 22.98
CA GLN A 123 1.19 7.13 23.88
C GLN A 123 -0.26 7.34 24.34
N ILE A 124 -1.24 7.20 23.45
CA ILE A 124 -2.67 7.28 23.78
C ILE A 124 -3.07 6.17 24.78
N LYS A 125 -2.68 4.92 24.53
CA LYS A 125 -2.93 3.81 25.47
C LYS A 125 -2.25 4.04 26.83
N THR A 126 -1.04 4.55 26.82
CA THR A 126 -0.29 4.88 28.04
C THR A 126 -0.98 5.97 28.85
N LEU A 127 -1.47 7.04 28.20
CA LEU A 127 -2.23 8.09 28.87
C LEU A 127 -3.53 7.57 29.49
N ARG A 128 -4.29 6.72 28.79
CA ARG A 128 -5.46 6.06 29.37
C ARG A 128 -5.10 5.30 30.64
N HIS A 129 -4.02 4.52 30.60
CA HIS A 129 -3.55 3.76 31.77
C HIS A 129 -3.11 4.66 32.94
N ILE A 130 -2.48 5.81 32.65
CA ILE A 130 -2.11 6.79 33.68
C ILE A 130 -3.37 7.32 34.40
N PHE A 131 -4.40 7.71 33.66
CA PHE A 131 -5.65 8.20 34.26
C PHE A 131 -6.38 7.12 35.06
N MET A 132 -6.41 5.88 34.54
CA MET A 132 -6.91 4.71 35.27
C MET A 132 -6.20 4.51 36.60
N THR A 133 -4.87 4.61 36.61
CA THR A 133 -4.06 4.44 37.83
C THR A 133 -4.34 5.53 38.85
N ARG A 134 -4.58 6.77 38.39
CA ARG A 134 -4.99 7.88 39.28
C ARG A 134 -6.36 7.62 39.90
N LEU A 135 -7.34 7.21 39.10
CA LEU A 135 -8.68 6.85 39.58
C LEU A 135 -8.63 5.68 40.58
N TYR A 136 -7.82 4.66 40.32
CA TYR A 136 -7.57 3.57 41.27
C TYR A 136 -7.00 4.07 42.60
N GLY A 137 -6.01 4.98 42.56
CA GLY A 137 -5.44 5.59 43.76
C GLY A 137 -6.49 6.33 44.61
N TYR A 138 -7.33 7.15 43.98
CA TYR A 138 -8.46 7.79 44.68
C TYR A 138 -9.42 6.77 45.28
N SER A 139 -9.67 5.65 44.58
CA SER A 139 -10.61 4.62 45.02
C SER A 139 -10.11 3.91 46.26
N HIS A 140 -8.80 3.63 46.29
CA HIS A 140 -8.16 3.00 47.42
C HIS A 140 -8.15 3.93 48.65
N PHE A 141 -7.87 5.21 48.44
CA PHE A 141 -7.92 6.22 49.50
C PHE A 141 -9.33 6.40 50.08
N ALA A 142 -10.36 6.43 49.22
CA ALA A 142 -11.75 6.46 49.66
C ALA A 142 -12.09 5.22 50.51
N SER A 143 -11.69 4.02 50.07
CA SER A 143 -11.88 2.80 50.86
C SER A 143 -11.22 2.89 52.25
N TYR A 144 -10.02 3.46 52.35
CA TYR A 144 -9.37 3.67 53.65
C TYR A 144 -10.15 4.64 54.55
N LEU A 145 -10.64 5.76 54.01
CA LEU A 145 -11.45 6.73 54.76
C LEU A 145 -12.75 6.12 55.31
N SER A 146 -13.39 5.21 54.56
CA SER A 146 -14.62 4.54 55.02
C SER A 146 -14.43 3.79 56.33
N ILE A 147 -13.29 3.11 56.49
CA ILE A 147 -12.92 2.33 57.67
C ILE A 147 -12.69 3.26 58.86
N PHE A 148 -12.05 4.40 58.62
CA PHE A 148 -11.78 5.39 59.65
C PHE A 148 -13.05 6.09 60.16
N HIS A 149 -13.98 6.43 59.25
CA HIS A 149 -15.25 7.06 59.63
C HIS A 149 -16.16 6.12 60.44
N HIS A 150 -16.17 4.82 60.14
CA HIS A 150 -16.90 3.83 60.93
C HIS A 150 -16.40 3.72 62.38
N GLN A 151 -15.17 4.19 62.68
CA GLN A 151 -14.61 4.21 64.04
C GLN A 151 -14.95 5.49 64.83
N GLN A 152 -15.39 6.56 64.16
CA GLN A 152 -15.76 7.82 64.83
C GLN A 152 -17.25 7.91 65.21
N ASP A 153 -18.15 7.20 64.52
CA ASP A 153 -19.60 7.29 64.76
C ASP A 153 -20.09 6.44 65.96
N ASP A 154 -19.26 5.55 66.51
CA ASP A 154 -19.55 4.77 67.73
C ASP A 154 -19.01 5.47 68.99
N THR A 155 -19.58 6.62 69.34
CA THR A 155 -19.31 7.32 70.62
C THR A 155 -20.14 6.71 71.75
N ASN A 156 -19.78 5.50 72.19
CA ASN A 156 -20.05 5.01 73.55
C ASN A 156 -19.21 3.75 73.80
N LYS A 157 -18.02 3.92 74.38
CA LYS A 157 -17.35 2.85 75.13
C LYS A 157 -16.41 3.41 76.18
N SER A 158 -16.48 2.77 77.35
CA SER A 158 -15.90 3.15 78.64
C SER A 158 -14.37 3.06 78.64
N ASP A 159 -13.76 3.71 79.63
CA ASP A 159 -12.32 3.66 79.92
C ASP A 159 -11.72 2.23 80.02
N GLU A 160 -12.55 1.19 80.14
CA GLU A 160 -12.12 -0.22 80.10
C GLU A 160 -11.56 -0.67 78.74
N ASP A 161 -12.02 -0.10 77.62
CA ASP A 161 -11.52 -0.49 76.29
C ASP A 161 -10.18 0.21 75.95
N ILE A 162 -9.89 1.37 76.56
CA ILE A 162 -8.59 2.05 76.44
C ILE A 162 -7.53 1.29 77.24
N GLU A 163 -7.85 0.81 78.44
CA GLU A 163 -6.95 -0.09 79.20
C GLU A 163 -6.68 -1.40 78.47
N LYS A 164 -7.68 -1.94 77.76
CA LYS A 164 -7.50 -3.15 76.94
C LYS A 164 -6.59 -2.92 75.73
N ILE A 165 -6.71 -1.79 75.03
CA ILE A 165 -5.84 -1.42 73.90
C ILE A 165 -4.41 -1.11 74.36
N VAL A 166 -4.24 -0.44 75.51
CA VAL A 166 -2.91 -0.20 76.10
C VAL A 166 -2.28 -1.52 76.55
N TYR A 167 -3.04 -2.42 77.16
CA TYR A 167 -2.59 -3.75 77.57
C TYR A 167 -2.22 -4.63 76.36
N GLU A 168 -3.06 -4.71 75.33
CA GLU A 168 -2.79 -5.44 74.09
C GLU A 168 -1.62 -4.82 73.31
N GLY A 169 -1.49 -3.49 73.29
CA GLY A 169 -0.34 -2.78 72.71
C GLY A 169 0.98 -3.05 73.47
N THR A 170 0.93 -3.13 74.80
CA THR A 170 2.11 -3.52 75.62
C THR A 170 2.48 -4.99 75.48
N MET A 171 1.49 -5.88 75.38
CA MET A 171 1.71 -7.31 75.13
C MET A 171 2.24 -7.55 73.71
N ALA A 172 1.72 -6.86 72.69
CA ALA A 172 2.24 -6.93 71.32
C ALA A 172 3.67 -6.36 71.21
N LYS A 173 4.00 -5.33 71.99
CA LYS A 173 5.36 -4.78 72.08
C LYS A 173 6.33 -5.77 72.76
N GLN A 174 5.94 -6.41 73.87
CA GLN A 174 6.73 -7.45 74.53
C GLN A 174 6.87 -8.72 73.68
N GLU A 175 5.83 -9.09 72.92
CA GLU A 175 5.87 -10.22 71.99
C GLU A 175 6.75 -9.91 70.76
N ALA A 176 6.78 -8.66 70.30
CA ALA A 176 7.71 -8.20 69.27
C ALA A 176 9.16 -8.15 69.76
N GLU A 177 9.39 -7.71 71.00
CA GLU A 177 10.72 -7.65 71.64
C GLU A 177 11.28 -9.07 71.92
N THR A 178 10.43 -10.02 72.37
CA THR A 178 10.83 -11.43 72.56
C THR A 178 10.99 -12.21 71.24
N LYS A 179 10.25 -11.86 70.18
CA LYS A 179 10.50 -12.38 68.81
C LYS A 179 11.79 -11.81 68.20
N LEU A 180 12.23 -10.62 68.61
CA LEU A 180 13.48 -9.98 68.16
C LEU A 180 14.72 -10.54 68.88
N GLU A 181 14.61 -10.93 70.15
CA GLU A 181 15.73 -11.53 70.94
C GLU A 181 15.93 -13.03 70.72
N ASN A 182 14.96 -13.74 70.12
CA ASN A 182 15.11 -15.16 69.81
C ASN A 182 16.10 -15.36 68.65
N HIS A 183 17.35 -15.69 68.98
CA HIS A 183 18.47 -15.87 68.04
C HIS A 183 18.14 -16.83 66.87
N ASN A 184 17.24 -17.79 67.09
CA ASN A 184 16.74 -18.70 66.06
C ASN A 184 15.78 -18.04 65.04
N TYR A 185 14.95 -17.10 65.46
CA TYR A 185 14.00 -16.41 64.57
C TYR A 185 14.72 -15.37 63.71
N LEU A 186 15.72 -14.68 64.28
CA LEU A 186 16.53 -13.71 63.54
C LEU A 186 17.45 -14.41 62.53
N ASN A 187 17.95 -15.62 62.84
CA ASN A 187 18.67 -16.46 61.90
C ASN A 187 17.76 -17.01 60.78
N ASP A 188 16.56 -17.50 61.11
CA ASP A 188 15.58 -17.95 60.11
C ASP A 188 15.14 -16.80 59.19
N LEU A 189 14.93 -15.60 59.75
CA LEU A 189 14.61 -14.40 58.97
C LEU A 189 15.76 -13.98 58.07
N ASN A 190 17.01 -14.01 58.56
CA ASN A 190 18.20 -13.72 57.75
C ASN A 190 18.42 -14.76 56.64
N GLU A 191 18.14 -16.04 56.92
CA GLU A 191 18.19 -17.10 55.91
C GLU A 191 17.12 -16.87 54.83
N ARG A 192 15.91 -16.47 55.25
CA ARG A 192 14.82 -16.09 54.34
C ARG A 192 15.15 -14.87 53.50
N ILE A 193 15.75 -13.84 54.11
CA ILE A 193 16.19 -12.62 53.42
C ILE A 193 17.29 -12.95 52.40
N ASN A 194 18.27 -13.78 52.76
CA ASN A 194 19.32 -14.23 51.84
C ASN A 194 18.76 -15.05 50.68
N ASN A 195 17.80 -15.94 50.94
CA ASN A 195 17.12 -16.71 49.90
C ASN A 195 16.30 -15.79 48.98
N LEU A 196 15.56 -14.84 49.54
CA LEU A 196 14.81 -13.84 48.76
C LEU A 196 15.74 -12.94 47.93
N GLN A 197 16.91 -12.56 48.45
CA GLN A 197 17.91 -11.81 47.69
C GLN A 197 18.46 -12.65 46.53
N LYS A 198 18.76 -13.92 46.77
CA LYS A 198 19.23 -14.84 45.73
C LYS A 198 18.16 -15.05 44.64
N ASP A 199 16.91 -15.22 45.03
CA ASP A 199 15.78 -15.33 44.09
C ASP A 199 15.58 -14.03 43.31
N ASN A 200 15.75 -12.88 43.95
CA ASN A 200 15.64 -11.57 43.31
C ASN A 200 16.79 -11.33 42.31
N ASP A 201 18.01 -11.75 42.63
CA ASP A 201 19.16 -11.69 41.72
C ASP A 201 18.98 -12.64 40.52
N GLU A 202 18.41 -13.83 40.75
CA GLU A 202 18.06 -14.77 39.69
C GLU A 202 16.94 -14.22 38.79
N LEU A 203 15.90 -13.61 39.37
CA LEU A 203 14.84 -12.96 38.62
C LEU A 203 15.37 -11.76 37.82
N THR A 204 16.23 -10.94 38.42
CA THR A 204 16.83 -9.78 37.76
C THR A 204 17.71 -10.20 36.58
N SER A 205 18.49 -11.27 36.72
CA SER A 205 19.31 -11.82 35.63
C SER A 205 18.46 -12.43 34.52
N LYS A 206 17.39 -13.17 34.85
CA LYS A 206 16.41 -13.66 33.86
C LYS A 206 15.71 -12.53 33.11
N LEU A 207 15.33 -11.46 33.81
CA LEU A 207 14.68 -10.28 33.22
C LEU A 207 15.63 -9.57 32.24
N LYS A 208 16.91 -9.46 32.59
CA LYS A 208 17.94 -8.88 31.72
C LYS A 208 18.17 -9.70 30.45
N VAL A 209 18.18 -11.04 30.56
CA VAL A 209 18.26 -11.94 29.40
C VAL A 209 17.01 -11.80 28.51
N ALA A 210 15.82 -11.74 29.12
CA ALA A 210 14.57 -11.55 28.39
C ALA A 210 14.53 -10.20 27.65
N GLN A 211 15.06 -9.13 28.25
CA GLN A 211 15.18 -7.82 27.58
C GLN A 211 16.09 -7.87 26.35
N ILE A 212 17.26 -8.50 26.46
CA ILE A 212 18.19 -8.66 25.33
C ILE A 212 17.52 -9.48 24.20
N GLN A 213 16.80 -10.55 24.54
CA GLN A 213 16.05 -11.34 23.57
C GLN A 213 14.93 -10.54 22.90
N LEU A 214 14.30 -9.62 23.64
CA LEU A 214 13.24 -8.77 23.13
C LEU A 214 13.79 -7.75 22.13
N GLU A 215 14.91 -7.09 22.45
CA GLU A 215 15.64 -6.20 21.51
C GLU A 215 16.08 -6.95 20.23
N ASP A 216 16.65 -8.15 20.37
CA ASP A 216 17.05 -8.98 19.22
C ASP A 216 15.85 -9.37 18.34
N ASN A 217 14.71 -9.66 18.96
CA ASN A 217 13.48 -9.99 18.23
C ASN A 217 12.87 -8.76 17.57
N GLU A 218 12.87 -7.59 18.21
CA GLU A 218 12.45 -6.33 17.61
C GLU A 218 13.31 -5.96 16.39
N TYR A 219 14.62 -6.14 16.49
CA TYR A 219 15.53 -5.96 15.36
C TYR A 219 15.22 -6.91 14.20
N LYS A 220 14.97 -8.20 14.49
CA LYS A 220 14.54 -9.18 13.47
C LYS A 220 13.19 -8.84 12.87
N ILE A 221 12.23 -8.37 13.68
CA ILE A 221 10.92 -7.93 13.19
C ILE A 221 11.09 -6.74 12.24
N GLY A 222 11.92 -5.76 12.57
CA GLY A 222 12.21 -4.64 11.67
C GLY A 222 12.84 -5.08 10.33
N ILE A 223 13.77 -6.03 10.35
CA ILE A 223 14.30 -6.64 9.12
C ILE A 223 13.19 -7.35 8.34
N LEU A 224 12.36 -8.16 9.00
CA LEU A 224 11.26 -8.88 8.34
C LEU A 224 10.20 -7.93 7.80
N GLU A 225 9.89 -6.83 8.50
CA GLU A 225 8.96 -5.80 8.05
C GLU A 225 9.51 -5.06 6.83
N THR A 226 10.81 -4.72 6.81
CA THR A 226 11.43 -4.15 5.60
C THR A 226 11.43 -5.14 4.44
N GLU A 227 11.69 -6.42 4.68
CA GLU A 227 11.62 -7.45 3.66
C GLU A 227 10.20 -7.69 3.16
N ILE A 228 9.20 -7.71 4.05
CA ILE A 228 7.78 -7.78 3.72
C ILE A 228 7.37 -6.56 2.90
N ASN A 229 7.80 -5.35 3.26
CA ASN A 229 7.50 -4.14 2.50
C ASN A 229 8.16 -4.19 1.11
N LEU A 230 9.42 -4.62 1.00
CA LEU A 230 10.08 -4.82 -0.29
C LEU A 230 9.36 -5.88 -1.14
N LEU A 231 8.96 -7.00 -0.54
CA LEU A 231 8.19 -8.05 -1.20
C LEU A 231 6.78 -7.58 -1.55
N GLN A 232 6.15 -6.73 -0.75
CA GLN A 232 4.85 -6.12 -1.04
C GLN A 232 4.97 -5.06 -2.13
N GLU A 233 6.03 -4.25 -2.17
CA GLU A 233 6.31 -3.32 -3.25
C GLU A 233 6.63 -4.07 -4.55
N GLN A 234 7.43 -5.14 -4.49
CA GLN A 234 7.65 -6.03 -5.63
C GLN A 234 6.38 -6.75 -6.04
N ARG A 235 5.56 -7.21 -5.10
CA ARG A 235 4.25 -7.83 -5.36
C ARG A 235 3.28 -6.81 -5.90
N ASN A 236 3.30 -5.55 -5.48
CA ASN A 236 2.44 -4.48 -5.98
C ASN A 236 2.93 -4.02 -7.34
N PHE A 237 4.24 -3.94 -7.59
CA PHE A 237 4.80 -3.73 -8.91
C PHE A 237 4.43 -4.88 -9.85
N ASN A 238 4.56 -6.12 -9.38
CA ASN A 238 4.18 -7.32 -10.14
C ASN A 238 2.67 -7.45 -10.27
N ASN A 239 1.84 -7.07 -9.29
CA ASN A 239 0.38 -7.11 -9.31
C ASN A 239 -0.21 -5.89 -10.01
N VAL A 240 0.49 -4.78 -10.14
CA VAL A 240 0.13 -3.71 -11.08
C VAL A 240 0.47 -4.19 -12.50
N ARG A 241 1.50 -5.04 -12.64
CA ARG A 241 1.87 -5.69 -13.92
C ARG A 241 1.14 -7.00 -14.22
N ILE A 242 0.45 -7.60 -13.24
CA ILE A 242 -0.26 -8.90 -13.33
C ILE A 242 -1.76 -8.73 -13.03
N GLY A 243 -2.15 -7.74 -12.23
CA GLY A 243 -3.54 -7.32 -12.00
C GLY A 243 -4.15 -6.63 -13.22
N ASP A 244 -3.31 -6.01 -14.05
CA ASP A 244 -3.66 -5.62 -15.43
C ASP A 244 -3.61 -6.82 -16.42
N VAL A 245 -3.23 -8.01 -15.96
CA VAL A 245 -3.11 -9.27 -16.76
C VAL A 245 -4.05 -10.38 -16.26
N THR A 246 -4.77 -10.18 -15.16
CA THR A 246 -5.77 -11.12 -14.63
C THR A 246 -7.18 -10.71 -14.98
N ASP A 247 -7.35 -10.12 -16.16
CA ASP A 247 -8.48 -10.39 -17.07
C ASP A 247 -8.18 -9.81 -18.47
N VAL A 248 -6.94 -9.96 -18.96
CA VAL A 248 -6.77 -9.90 -20.41
C VAL A 248 -7.33 -11.22 -20.91
N GLU A 249 -8.65 -11.26 -21.07
CA GLU A 249 -9.26 -12.15 -22.03
C GLU A 249 -8.39 -12.05 -23.29
N TRP A 250 -7.58 -13.08 -23.54
CA TRP A 250 -6.78 -13.25 -24.75
C TRP A 250 -7.69 -13.52 -25.96
N ARG A 251 -8.89 -12.94 -25.95
CA ARG A 251 -9.87 -13.00 -27.01
C ARG A 251 -9.43 -12.07 -28.11
N ASP A 252 -9.54 -12.59 -29.32
CA ASP A 252 -9.45 -11.85 -30.58
C ASP A 252 -10.69 -10.96 -30.82
N ASP A 253 -11.56 -10.82 -29.80
CA ASP A 253 -12.93 -10.31 -29.91
C ASP A 253 -13.04 -8.84 -29.49
N ASP A 254 -11.96 -8.06 -29.53
CA ASP A 254 -12.18 -6.62 -29.59
C ASP A 254 -12.79 -6.32 -30.98
N GLU A 255 -14.02 -5.80 -31.00
CA GLU A 255 -14.66 -5.26 -32.21
C GLU A 255 -13.75 -4.27 -32.98
N ASN A 256 -12.66 -3.82 -32.35
CA ASN A 256 -11.68 -2.91 -32.89
C ASN A 256 -10.56 -3.55 -33.74
N ASN A 257 -10.18 -4.82 -33.60
CA ASN A 257 -9.07 -5.39 -34.39
C ASN A 257 -9.44 -5.57 -35.87
N SER A 258 -10.63 -6.10 -36.17
CA SER A 258 -11.14 -6.20 -37.54
C SER A 258 -11.28 -4.81 -38.18
N THR A 259 -11.76 -3.81 -37.43
CA THR A 259 -11.85 -2.45 -37.95
C THR A 259 -10.48 -1.78 -38.10
N GLN A 260 -9.48 -2.13 -37.29
CA GLN A 260 -8.13 -1.61 -37.37
C GLN A 260 -7.35 -2.16 -38.57
N LEU A 261 -7.36 -3.48 -38.81
CA LEU A 261 -6.76 -4.07 -40.00
C LEU A 261 -7.35 -3.47 -41.29
N VAL A 262 -8.67 -3.31 -41.34
CA VAL A 262 -9.36 -2.66 -42.46
C VAL A 262 -8.92 -1.19 -42.61
N LYS A 263 -8.75 -0.45 -41.50
CA LYS A 263 -8.23 0.94 -41.52
C LYS A 263 -6.80 0.98 -42.04
N ASP A 264 -5.94 0.05 -41.62
CA ASP A 264 -4.53 -0.01 -42.01
C ASP A 264 -4.36 -0.43 -43.47
N ILE A 265 -5.14 -1.40 -43.97
CA ILE A 265 -5.20 -1.74 -45.39
C ILE A 265 -5.67 -0.52 -46.21
N LYS A 266 -6.68 0.22 -45.74
CA LYS A 266 -7.13 1.45 -46.40
C LYS A 266 -6.04 2.52 -46.39
N LYS A 267 -5.29 2.68 -45.30
CA LYS A 267 -4.17 3.62 -45.18
C LYS A 267 -3.02 3.25 -46.13
N LEU A 268 -2.66 1.98 -46.18
CA LEU A 268 -1.67 1.45 -47.13
C LEU A 268 -2.11 1.69 -48.57
N ASN A 269 -3.36 1.37 -48.93
CA ASN A 269 -3.88 1.60 -50.27
C ASN A 269 -3.86 3.10 -50.63
N ARG A 270 -4.19 4.01 -49.71
CA ARG A 270 -4.07 5.46 -49.93
C ARG A 270 -2.62 5.89 -50.17
N ALA A 271 -1.68 5.36 -49.38
CA ALA A 271 -0.25 5.65 -49.52
C ALA A 271 0.30 5.12 -50.87
N LEU A 272 -0.07 3.89 -51.23
CA LEU A 272 0.26 3.28 -52.51
C LEU A 272 -0.31 4.09 -53.68
N ASN A 273 -1.59 4.46 -53.66
CA ASN A 273 -2.18 5.31 -54.70
C ASN A 273 -1.44 6.63 -54.86
N LYS A 274 -1.04 7.25 -53.75
CA LYS A 274 -0.29 8.51 -53.77
C LYS A 274 1.09 8.35 -54.38
N ILE A 275 1.84 7.30 -54.00
CA ILE A 275 3.19 7.10 -54.53
C ILE A 275 3.16 6.64 -55.98
N THR A 276 2.17 5.83 -56.39
CA THR A 276 2.02 5.32 -57.77
C THR A 276 1.22 6.24 -58.69
N GLU A 277 0.92 7.47 -58.28
CA GLU A 277 0.11 8.39 -59.09
C GLU A 277 0.80 8.71 -60.43
N VAL A 278 0.07 8.50 -61.54
CA VAL A 278 0.56 8.75 -62.91
C VAL A 278 -0.23 9.86 -63.64
N LYS A 279 -1.07 10.61 -62.90
CA LYS A 279 -1.96 11.64 -63.46
C LYS A 279 -1.51 13.06 -63.14
N ARG A 280 -1.31 13.41 -61.87
CA ARG A 280 -0.87 14.75 -61.44
C ARG A 280 0.63 14.75 -61.16
N ASN A 281 1.34 15.80 -61.57
CA ASN A 281 2.78 16.03 -61.32
C ASN A 281 3.76 15.06 -62.03
N VAL A 282 3.31 14.36 -63.08
CA VAL A 282 4.16 13.50 -63.91
C VAL A 282 4.40 14.19 -65.25
N LYS A 283 5.65 14.59 -65.48
CA LYS A 283 6.12 15.20 -66.72
C LYS A 283 6.03 14.24 -67.89
N GLU A 284 6.48 13.01 -67.66
CA GLU A 284 6.59 11.99 -68.69
C GLU A 284 6.50 10.57 -68.12
N ILE A 285 5.89 9.66 -68.88
CA ILE A 285 5.86 8.22 -68.61
C ILE A 285 6.80 7.53 -69.59
N LYS A 286 7.75 6.74 -69.08
CA LYS A 286 8.73 6.01 -69.89
C LYS A 286 8.06 4.81 -70.56
N LYS A 287 7.79 4.92 -71.85
CA LYS A 287 6.96 3.97 -72.61
C LYS A 287 7.58 2.56 -72.67
N GLU A 288 8.86 2.45 -72.96
CA GLU A 288 9.55 1.16 -73.10
C GLU A 288 9.46 0.33 -71.81
N THR A 289 9.83 0.91 -70.67
CA THR A 289 9.80 0.24 -69.36
C THR A 289 8.39 -0.12 -68.90
N VAL A 290 7.38 0.67 -69.25
CA VAL A 290 5.97 0.34 -68.99
C VAL A 290 5.51 -0.86 -69.81
N THR A 291 5.94 -0.97 -71.07
CA THR A 291 5.60 -2.12 -71.93
C THR A 291 6.19 -3.40 -71.34
N GLU A 292 7.46 -3.35 -70.91
CA GLU A 292 8.13 -4.47 -70.23
C GLU A 292 7.42 -4.86 -68.94
N LEU A 293 7.00 -3.89 -68.12
CA LEU A 293 6.24 -4.15 -66.89
C LEU A 293 4.93 -4.86 -67.19
N PHE A 294 4.16 -4.38 -68.17
CA PHE A 294 2.91 -5.00 -68.58
C PHE A 294 3.11 -6.43 -69.08
N SER A 295 4.11 -6.68 -69.92
CA SER A 295 4.46 -8.03 -70.36
C SER A 295 4.85 -8.93 -69.19
N SER A 296 5.67 -8.44 -68.25
CA SER A 296 6.12 -9.21 -67.08
C SER A 296 4.98 -9.60 -66.13
N LEU A 297 3.89 -8.83 -66.12
CA LEU A 297 2.71 -9.07 -65.29
C LEU A 297 1.55 -9.72 -66.06
N GLY A 298 1.73 -10.04 -67.34
CA GLY A 298 0.70 -10.64 -68.19
C GLY A 298 -0.49 -9.71 -68.44
N CYS A 299 -0.27 -8.39 -68.52
CA CYS A 299 -1.33 -7.43 -68.82
C CYS A 299 -1.66 -7.42 -70.33
N ASN A 300 -2.94 -7.50 -70.68
CA ASN A 300 -3.42 -7.40 -72.07
C ASN A 300 -3.46 -5.96 -72.61
N THR A 301 -3.16 -4.97 -71.77
CA THR A 301 -3.28 -3.55 -72.07
C THR A 301 -2.00 -3.03 -72.72
N THR A 302 -2.16 -2.26 -73.79
CA THR A 302 -1.10 -1.57 -74.52
C THR A 302 -0.99 -0.09 -74.10
N ILE A 303 0.10 0.57 -74.50
CA ILE A 303 0.31 2.00 -74.21
C ILE A 303 -0.77 2.89 -74.85
N LYS A 304 -1.37 2.44 -75.95
CA LYS A 304 -2.35 3.20 -76.73
C LYS A 304 -3.76 3.13 -76.12
N ASP A 305 -4.00 2.24 -75.17
CA ASP A 305 -5.32 2.04 -74.59
C ASP A 305 -5.73 3.20 -73.70
N LYS A 306 -7.02 3.58 -73.78
CA LYS A 306 -7.59 4.64 -72.93
C LYS A 306 -7.47 4.33 -71.44
N GLN A 307 -7.45 3.04 -71.08
CA GLN A 307 -7.32 2.55 -69.70
C GLN A 307 -5.87 2.33 -69.25
N MET A 308 -4.87 2.57 -70.12
CA MET A 308 -3.44 2.35 -69.84
C MET A 308 -3.00 2.92 -68.50
N LYS A 309 -3.38 4.17 -68.19
CA LYS A 309 -2.97 4.83 -66.94
C LYS A 309 -3.56 4.17 -65.70
N LEU A 310 -4.77 3.62 -65.79
CA LEU A 310 -5.39 2.88 -64.67
C LEU A 310 -4.66 1.56 -64.43
N VAL A 311 -4.39 0.83 -65.51
CA VAL A 311 -3.66 -0.44 -65.47
C VAL A 311 -2.23 -0.23 -64.98
N LEU A 312 -1.58 0.87 -65.39
CA LEU A 312 -0.26 1.25 -64.92
C LEU A 312 -0.22 1.52 -63.41
N VAL A 313 -1.21 2.22 -62.86
CA VAL A 313 -1.29 2.44 -61.40
C VAL A 313 -1.35 1.10 -60.68
N ALA A 314 -2.23 0.19 -61.10
CA ALA A 314 -2.37 -1.13 -60.48
C ALA A 314 -1.09 -1.97 -60.60
N ALA A 315 -0.47 -1.99 -61.79
CA ALA A 315 0.78 -2.69 -62.05
C ALA A 315 1.93 -2.18 -61.16
N LEU A 316 2.04 -0.86 -61.01
CA LEU A 316 3.05 -0.24 -60.14
C LEU A 316 2.78 -0.55 -58.66
N GLN A 317 1.53 -0.57 -58.22
CA GLN A 317 1.18 -0.96 -56.84
C GLN A 317 1.61 -2.40 -56.55
N GLN A 318 1.28 -3.33 -57.44
CA GLN A 318 1.69 -4.72 -57.31
C GLN A 318 3.22 -4.85 -57.27
N LYS A 319 3.93 -4.14 -58.15
CA LYS A 319 5.40 -4.14 -58.20
C LYS A 319 6.02 -3.60 -56.91
N LEU A 320 5.49 -2.51 -56.36
CA LEU A 320 5.97 -1.95 -55.10
C LEU A 320 5.68 -2.86 -53.90
N ILE A 321 4.48 -3.43 -53.81
CA ILE A 321 4.15 -4.40 -52.76
C ILE A 321 5.14 -5.57 -52.79
N ARG A 322 5.41 -6.12 -53.99
CA ARG A 322 6.37 -7.20 -54.14
C ARG A 322 7.78 -6.79 -53.74
N CYS A 323 8.22 -5.59 -54.14
CA CYS A 323 9.50 -5.04 -53.72
C CYS A 323 9.62 -4.92 -52.18
N ILE A 324 8.58 -4.46 -51.50
CA ILE A 324 8.53 -4.38 -50.03
C ILE A 324 8.65 -5.78 -49.42
N ILE A 325 7.86 -6.74 -49.91
CA ILE A 325 7.86 -8.12 -49.39
C ILE A 325 9.23 -8.77 -49.56
N ASP A 326 9.82 -8.65 -50.75
CA ASP A 326 11.10 -9.30 -51.07
C ASP A 326 12.24 -8.69 -50.23
N ASN A 327 12.27 -7.37 -50.05
CA ASN A 327 13.26 -6.70 -49.18
C ASN A 327 13.07 -7.07 -47.70
N ALA A 328 11.82 -7.15 -47.23
CA ALA A 328 11.55 -7.53 -45.85
C ALA A 328 12.00 -8.97 -45.56
N LYS A 329 11.69 -9.91 -46.46
CA LYS A 329 12.19 -11.30 -46.37
C LYS A 329 13.71 -11.34 -46.30
N TYR A 330 14.37 -10.66 -47.23
CA TYR A 330 15.83 -10.59 -47.26
C TYR A 330 16.41 -10.07 -45.94
N TYR A 331 15.84 -8.97 -45.40
CA TYR A 331 16.26 -8.42 -44.11
C TYR A 331 16.13 -9.44 -42.97
N PHE A 332 14.97 -10.10 -42.83
CA PHE A 332 14.76 -11.05 -41.74
C PHE A 332 15.56 -12.35 -41.89
N GLU A 333 15.86 -12.78 -43.12
CA GLU A 333 16.70 -13.96 -43.38
C GLU A 333 18.19 -13.67 -43.10
N HIS A 334 18.68 -12.46 -43.42
CA HIS A 334 20.10 -12.12 -43.34
C HIS A 334 20.50 -11.39 -42.05
N ALA A 335 19.55 -10.80 -41.32
CA ALA A 335 19.79 -10.30 -39.96
C ALA A 335 20.07 -11.43 -38.95
N ASN A 336 19.78 -12.68 -39.33
CA ASN A 336 19.93 -13.88 -38.51
C ASN A 336 21.28 -14.58 -38.74
N THR A 337 22.40 -13.90 -38.51
CA THR A 337 23.74 -14.51 -38.61
C THR A 337 24.11 -15.29 -37.34
N GLY A 338 23.37 -16.34 -37.00
CA GLY A 338 23.85 -17.41 -36.09
C GLY A 338 24.22 -16.99 -34.65
N ILE A 339 23.78 -15.83 -34.18
CA ILE A 339 24.18 -15.30 -32.87
C ILE A 339 23.38 -16.01 -31.77
N SER A 340 24.06 -16.87 -31.01
CA SER A 340 23.44 -17.66 -29.94
C SER A 340 23.19 -16.86 -28.65
N GLN A 341 23.84 -15.70 -28.49
CA GLN A 341 23.77 -14.87 -27.29
C GLN A 341 23.20 -13.48 -27.59
N VAL A 342 22.16 -13.09 -26.85
CA VAL A 342 21.45 -11.80 -27.00
C VAL A 342 22.41 -10.60 -26.93
N GLN A 343 23.49 -10.71 -26.15
CA GLN A 343 24.49 -9.66 -25.94
C GLN A 343 25.33 -9.31 -27.19
N ASN A 344 25.39 -10.21 -28.17
CA ASN A 344 26.19 -10.01 -29.39
C ASN A 344 25.35 -9.51 -30.58
N ILE A 345 24.04 -9.29 -30.38
CA ILE A 345 23.12 -8.84 -31.43
C ILE A 345 23.24 -7.32 -31.57
N SER A 346 23.55 -6.85 -32.78
CA SER A 346 23.51 -5.42 -33.07
C SER A 346 22.14 -4.84 -32.74
N VAL A 347 22.10 -3.62 -32.20
CA VAL A 347 20.85 -2.91 -31.88
C VAL A 347 19.92 -2.84 -33.11
N ASP A 348 20.49 -2.69 -34.30
CA ASP A 348 19.76 -2.63 -35.59
C ASP A 348 19.18 -3.98 -36.06
N ASN A 349 19.48 -5.08 -35.36
CA ASN A 349 19.00 -6.42 -35.67
C ASN A 349 18.13 -7.01 -34.56
N LEU A 350 17.79 -6.24 -33.52
CA LEU A 350 16.98 -6.70 -32.40
C LEU A 350 15.56 -7.07 -32.86
N GLU A 351 14.98 -6.33 -33.79
CA GLU A 351 13.67 -6.62 -34.39
C GLU A 351 13.64 -8.03 -35.02
N ALA A 352 14.68 -8.36 -35.79
CA ALA A 352 14.81 -9.66 -36.43
C ALA A 352 15.07 -10.79 -35.40
N ALA A 353 15.89 -10.52 -34.38
CA ALA A 353 16.16 -11.47 -33.31
C ALA A 353 14.90 -11.78 -32.48
N ILE A 354 14.12 -10.76 -32.14
CA ILE A 354 12.84 -10.91 -31.44
C ILE A 354 11.90 -11.78 -32.28
N LEU A 355 11.75 -11.48 -33.57
CA LEU A 355 10.90 -12.27 -34.46
C LEU A 355 11.34 -13.74 -34.53
N PHE A 356 12.65 -13.99 -34.67
CA PHE A 356 13.20 -15.34 -34.73
C PHE A 356 12.93 -16.13 -33.45
N LYS A 357 13.22 -15.53 -32.28
CA LYS A 357 12.96 -16.18 -30.98
C LYS A 357 11.48 -16.40 -30.72
N THR A 358 10.63 -15.53 -31.23
CA THR A 358 9.17 -15.69 -31.18
C THR A 358 8.72 -16.89 -32.01
N GLU A 359 9.23 -17.05 -33.23
CA GLU A 359 8.94 -18.21 -34.06
C GLU A 359 9.47 -19.52 -33.46
N ASP A 360 10.64 -19.51 -32.82
CA ASP A 360 11.13 -20.66 -32.05
C ASP A 360 10.20 -21.01 -30.87
N LEU A 361 9.75 -19.99 -30.12
CA LEU A 361 8.82 -20.17 -29.02
C LEU A 361 7.48 -20.74 -29.52
N ILE A 362 6.95 -20.22 -30.63
CA ILE A 362 5.73 -20.72 -31.26
C ILE A 362 5.87 -22.20 -31.65
N LYS A 363 7.01 -22.61 -32.22
CA LYS A 363 7.26 -24.03 -32.54
C LYS A 363 7.27 -24.89 -31.28
N LEU A 364 7.90 -24.43 -30.20
CA LEU A 364 7.95 -25.14 -28.93
C LEU A 364 6.56 -25.26 -28.29
N THR A 365 5.77 -24.19 -28.28
CA THR A 365 4.41 -24.21 -27.71
C THR A 365 3.48 -25.08 -28.55
N THR A 366 3.54 -24.98 -29.88
CA THR A 366 2.77 -25.84 -30.78
C THR A 366 3.08 -27.32 -30.52
N ARG A 367 4.37 -27.68 -30.43
CA ARG A 367 4.78 -29.06 -30.13
C ARG A 367 4.34 -29.51 -28.74
N PHE A 368 4.37 -28.61 -27.75
CA PHE A 368 3.88 -28.89 -26.41
C PHE A 368 2.39 -29.23 -26.44
N GLU A 369 1.57 -28.44 -27.13
CA GLU A 369 0.13 -28.68 -27.29
C GLU A 369 -0.17 -29.98 -28.03
N ASP A 370 0.55 -30.25 -29.13
CA ASP A 370 0.38 -31.49 -29.90
C ASP A 370 0.69 -32.75 -29.07
N THR A 371 1.55 -32.62 -28.05
CA THR A 371 1.98 -33.75 -27.19
C THR A 371 1.01 -33.99 -26.03
N TYR A 372 0.37 -32.95 -25.50
CA TYR A 372 -0.53 -33.04 -24.36
C TYR A 372 -1.98 -32.77 -24.82
N SER A 373 -2.70 -33.84 -25.15
CA SER A 373 -4.11 -33.85 -25.62
C SER A 373 -5.16 -33.22 -24.69
N VAL A 374 -4.73 -32.65 -23.56
CA VAL A 374 -5.54 -31.95 -22.58
C VAL A 374 -4.92 -30.56 -22.34
N THR A 375 -5.05 -29.65 -23.29
CA THR A 375 -4.74 -28.24 -23.05
C THR A 375 -5.97 -27.40 -23.33
N GLY A 376 -6.30 -26.55 -22.35
CA GLY A 376 -7.44 -25.64 -22.42
C GLY A 376 -7.34 -24.65 -23.58
N GLU A 377 -8.44 -23.99 -23.88
CA GLU A 377 -8.62 -23.05 -25.00
C GLU A 377 -7.49 -21.99 -25.12
N ASN A 378 -6.90 -21.62 -23.98
CA ASN A 378 -5.78 -20.68 -23.86
C ASN A 378 -4.45 -21.16 -24.48
N SER A 379 -4.22 -22.47 -24.61
CA SER A 379 -3.01 -22.96 -25.28
C SER A 379 -3.10 -22.70 -26.78
N ARG A 380 -4.25 -23.05 -27.39
CA ARG A 380 -4.46 -22.95 -28.84
C ARG A 380 -4.33 -21.54 -29.38
N THR A 381 -4.62 -20.53 -28.55
CA THR A 381 -4.51 -19.12 -28.92
C THR A 381 -3.12 -18.55 -28.71
N LEU A 382 -2.25 -19.21 -27.94
CA LEU A 382 -0.92 -18.71 -27.56
C LEU A 382 -0.01 -18.42 -28.77
N PRO A 383 0.12 -19.29 -29.80
CA PRO A 383 0.90 -18.96 -30.99
C PRO A 383 0.43 -17.67 -31.68
N THR A 384 -0.88 -17.50 -31.82
CA THR A 384 -1.49 -16.33 -32.47
C THR A 384 -1.23 -15.07 -31.66
N THR A 385 -1.40 -15.17 -30.34
CA THR A 385 -1.14 -14.09 -29.39
C THR A 385 0.31 -13.64 -29.40
N LEU A 386 1.26 -14.57 -29.37
CA LEU A 386 2.70 -14.25 -29.44
C LEU A 386 3.02 -13.45 -30.71
N ARG A 387 2.53 -13.90 -31.87
CA ARG A 387 2.70 -13.14 -33.12
C ARG A 387 2.13 -11.73 -33.02
N LYS A 388 0.89 -11.59 -32.54
CA LYS A 388 0.21 -10.29 -32.44
C LYS A 388 0.98 -9.32 -31.55
N GLN A 389 1.35 -9.74 -30.34
CA GLN A 389 2.06 -8.89 -29.40
C GLN A 389 3.44 -8.48 -29.92
N CYS A 390 4.18 -9.43 -30.50
CA CYS A 390 5.47 -9.14 -31.11
C CYS A 390 5.33 -8.14 -32.26
N TYR A 391 4.40 -8.34 -33.20
CA TYR A 391 4.21 -7.39 -34.29
C TYR A 391 3.70 -6.02 -33.82
N ALA A 392 2.84 -5.96 -32.81
CA ALA A 392 2.38 -4.70 -32.22
C ALA A 392 3.53 -3.91 -31.57
N ALA A 393 4.39 -4.59 -30.82
CA ALA A 393 5.55 -3.98 -30.17
C ALA A 393 6.60 -3.48 -31.18
N LEU A 394 6.85 -4.25 -32.24
CA LEU A 394 7.82 -3.89 -33.27
C LEU A 394 7.28 -2.84 -34.25
N GLY A 395 5.96 -2.84 -34.54
CA GLY A 395 5.33 -1.95 -35.52
C GLY A 395 5.38 -0.46 -35.20
N ASN A 396 5.58 -0.09 -33.93
CA ASN A 396 5.63 1.32 -33.49
C ASN A 396 7.01 1.99 -33.65
N ARG A 397 8.03 1.27 -34.14
CA ARG A 397 9.38 1.82 -34.30
C ARG A 397 9.58 2.39 -35.70
N ALA A 398 9.27 3.68 -35.86
CA ALA A 398 9.29 4.35 -37.17
C ALA A 398 10.68 4.73 -37.71
N ASN A 399 11.76 4.62 -36.91
CA ASN A 399 13.09 5.12 -37.27
C ASN A 399 14.14 4.00 -37.33
N HIS A 400 14.08 3.19 -38.38
CA HIS A 400 15.00 2.07 -38.60
C HIS A 400 15.81 2.25 -39.91
N PRO A 401 17.14 2.01 -39.93
CA PRO A 401 17.98 2.18 -41.12
C PRO A 401 17.45 1.45 -42.36
N PHE A 402 17.02 0.19 -42.20
CA PHE A 402 16.40 -0.60 -43.27
C PHE A 402 15.15 0.08 -43.87
N ILE A 403 14.28 0.68 -43.07
CA ILE A 403 13.06 1.36 -43.57
C ILE A 403 13.46 2.57 -44.43
N ASN A 404 14.46 3.33 -43.98
CA ASN A 404 14.98 4.48 -44.72
C ASN A 404 15.64 4.08 -46.05
N GLU A 405 16.35 2.96 -46.07
CA GLU A 405 16.93 2.39 -47.28
C GLU A 405 15.86 1.87 -48.24
N LEU A 406 14.88 1.12 -47.72
CA LEU A 406 13.74 0.63 -48.48
C LEU A 406 12.96 1.78 -49.12
N ALA A 407 12.70 2.86 -48.39
CA ALA A 407 12.02 4.04 -48.93
C ALA A 407 12.80 4.65 -50.12
N LYS A 408 14.14 4.73 -50.03
CA LYS A 408 14.99 5.19 -51.15
C LYS A 408 14.90 4.24 -52.34
N ASN A 409 14.94 2.93 -52.09
CA ASN A 409 14.85 1.91 -53.13
C ASN A 409 13.51 1.96 -53.86
N LEU A 410 12.40 2.11 -53.13
CA LEU A 410 11.06 2.25 -53.72
C LEU A 410 10.92 3.50 -54.58
N ILE A 411 11.49 4.64 -54.15
CA ILE A 411 11.51 5.87 -54.96
C ILE A 411 12.33 5.68 -56.23
N SER A 412 13.51 5.06 -56.12
CA SER A 412 14.37 4.73 -57.26
C SER A 412 13.63 3.83 -58.26
N GLU A 413 12.96 2.79 -57.76
CA GLU A 413 12.16 1.86 -58.56
C GLU A 413 11.03 2.59 -59.29
N MET A 414 10.31 3.49 -58.62
CA MET A 414 9.26 4.30 -59.24
C MET A 414 9.77 5.20 -60.37
N ASN A 415 10.95 5.79 -60.20
CA ASN A 415 11.55 6.69 -61.18
C ASN A 415 12.05 5.97 -62.46
N LYS A 416 12.04 4.62 -62.48
CA LYS A 416 12.24 3.82 -63.71
C LYS A 416 11.06 3.93 -64.67
N TYR A 417 9.87 4.26 -64.18
CA TYR A 417 8.63 4.29 -64.96
C TYR A 417 8.11 5.70 -65.26
N ARG A 418 8.54 6.71 -64.50
CA ARG A 418 8.07 8.11 -64.65
C ARG A 418 9.16 9.15 -64.40
N ILE A 419 8.94 10.35 -64.94
CA ILE A 419 9.69 11.58 -64.64
C ILE A 419 8.73 12.57 -63.98
N LEU A 420 9.10 13.12 -62.82
CA LEU A 420 8.29 14.11 -62.08
C LEU A 420 8.62 15.54 -62.53
N ASP A 421 7.66 16.46 -62.36
CA ASP A 421 7.79 17.86 -62.81
C ASP A 421 8.84 18.71 -62.04
N SER A 422 9.31 18.31 -60.85
CA SER A 422 10.42 19.00 -60.17
C SER A 422 11.22 18.14 -59.18
N ASP A 423 12.53 18.40 -59.08
CA ASP A 423 13.47 17.73 -58.16
C ASP A 423 13.20 18.02 -56.68
N GLU A 424 12.61 19.18 -56.38
CA GLU A 424 12.23 19.59 -55.02
C GLU A 424 11.13 18.68 -54.42
N LYS A 425 10.27 18.10 -55.28
CA LYS A 425 9.21 17.18 -54.86
C LYS A 425 9.71 15.75 -54.63
N ASN A 426 10.82 15.35 -55.27
CA ASN A 426 11.53 14.10 -54.94
C ASN A 426 12.10 14.14 -53.50
N LYS A 427 12.49 15.32 -53.00
CA LYS A 427 12.91 15.50 -51.60
C LYS A 427 11.74 15.41 -50.61
N ASN A 428 10.54 15.86 -50.99
CA ASN A 428 9.34 15.78 -50.14
C ASN A 428 8.80 14.36 -49.97
N LEU A 429 9.07 13.45 -50.93
CA LEU A 429 8.78 12.01 -50.79
C LEU A 429 9.77 11.28 -49.87
N LYS A 430 10.98 11.82 -49.67
CA LYS A 430 12.00 11.25 -48.75
C LYS A 430 11.85 11.70 -47.29
N LYS A 431 11.07 12.76 -47.03
CA LYS A 431 10.91 13.38 -45.70
C LYS A 431 9.67 12.90 -44.92
N ARG A 432 8.88 11.98 -45.46
CA ARG A 432 7.57 11.58 -44.90
C ARG A 432 7.46 10.10 -44.66
#